data_AF-Q0IM92-F1
#
_entry.id   AF-Q0IM92-F1
#
_cell.length_a   1.000
_cell.length_b   1.000
_cell.length_c   1.000
_cell.angle_alpha   90.00
_cell.angle_beta   90.00
_cell.angle_gamma   90.00
#
_symmetry.space_group_name_H-M   'P 1'
#
loop_
_entity.id
_entity.type
_entity.pdbx_description
1 polymer ?
#
loop_
_entity_poly.entity_id
_entity_poly.type
_entity_poly.pdbx_seq_one_letter_code
_entity_poly.pdbx_strand_id
1 'polypeptide(L)'
;MIICYFSDRVFFETISQSANLDTIKMKLWEQISGNLVLGAYNQIPEWQLKLGPRDKGPVLVILDDVWSLSQLEELIFKFPGCKTLVVSRFKFPSLVTRTYEMELLDEEAALSVFCRAAFDQESVPRTADKKLVRQVAAECRGLPLALKVIGASLRDQPPKIWLSAKNRLSRGETISDSHETKLLERMAASIECLSGKVRECFLDLGCFPEDKKIPLDVLINIWMEIHDLDEPDAFAILVELSNKNLLTLVNDAQNKAGDLYSSYHDFSVTQHDVLRDLALHMSGRDALNNRRRLVMPRREESLPKDWQRNKDTPFEAQIVSIHTGEMKESDWFQMSFPKAEVLILNFASSVYYLPPFIATMQNLKALVLINYGTISATLDNLSAFTTLSDLRSLWLEKITLPPLPKTTIPLKNLRKISLVLCELTNSLRGSKVDLSMTFPRLSNLTIDHCIDLKELPSSICEISSLESISISNCHDLTELPYELGKLHCLSILRVYACPALWRLPPSVCSLKRLKYLDISQCVNLTDLPEELGHLTSLEKIDMRECSRLRSLPRSSSSLKSLGHVVCDEETALLWREAEQVIPDLRVQVAEECYNLDWLVD
;
A
#
# COMPACT_ATOMS: atom_id res chain seq x y z
N MET A 1 -32.89 6.74 -8.37
CA MET A 1 -33.82 5.60 -8.21
C MET A 1 -33.26 4.55 -7.27
N ILE A 2 -32.05 4.00 -7.50
CA ILE A 2 -31.42 3.00 -6.61
C ILE A 2 -31.25 3.55 -5.18
N ILE A 3 -30.62 4.71 -5.01
CA ILE A 3 -30.44 5.37 -3.69
C ILE A 3 -31.79 5.63 -3.01
N CYS A 4 -32.84 5.99 -3.76
CA CYS A 4 -34.16 6.22 -3.16
C CYS A 4 -34.83 4.93 -2.65
N TYR A 5 -34.48 3.77 -3.20
CA TYR A 5 -35.09 2.49 -2.82
C TYR A 5 -34.29 1.77 -1.74
N PHE A 6 -32.96 1.74 -1.84
CA PHE A 6 -32.07 1.08 -0.89
C PHE A 6 -31.53 2.01 0.21
N SER A 7 -31.76 3.32 0.09
CA SER A 7 -31.16 4.32 0.98
C SER A 7 -29.63 4.15 1.03
N ASP A 8 -29.07 4.02 2.22
CA ASP A 8 -27.66 3.79 2.54
C ASP A 8 -27.29 2.29 2.59
N ARG A 9 -28.21 1.37 2.29
CA ARG A 9 -28.01 -0.09 2.41
C ARG A 9 -27.57 -0.75 1.12
N VAL A 10 -26.54 -0.18 0.53
CA VAL A 10 -25.82 -0.73 -0.62
C VAL A 10 -24.45 -1.16 -0.13
N PHE A 11 -24.20 -2.47 -0.12
CA PHE A 11 -22.92 -3.06 0.30
C PHE A 11 -22.18 -3.52 -0.94
N PHE A 12 -20.90 -3.18 -1.05
CA PHE A 12 -20.07 -3.47 -2.22
C PHE A 12 -18.82 -4.20 -1.78
N GLU A 13 -18.50 -5.31 -2.43
CA GLU A 13 -17.25 -6.04 -2.24
C GLU A 13 -16.71 -6.53 -3.58
N THR A 14 -15.42 -6.33 -3.82
CA THR A 14 -14.68 -6.91 -4.95
C THR A 14 -14.17 -8.29 -4.57
N ILE A 15 -14.52 -9.29 -5.37
CA ILE A 15 -14.19 -10.69 -5.14
C ILE A 15 -12.95 -11.04 -5.95
N SER A 16 -11.75 -10.88 -5.37
CA SER A 16 -10.53 -11.26 -6.08
C SER A 16 -10.47 -12.76 -6.38
N GLN A 17 -9.63 -13.16 -7.34
CA GLN A 17 -9.50 -14.57 -7.75
C GLN A 17 -9.07 -15.47 -6.58
N SER A 18 -8.35 -14.93 -5.61
CA SER A 18 -7.85 -15.61 -4.42
C SER A 18 -8.51 -15.15 -3.10
N ALA A 19 -9.74 -14.68 -3.16
CA ALA A 19 -10.49 -14.18 -2.01
C ALA A 19 -10.60 -15.21 -0.86
N ASN A 20 -10.48 -14.73 0.40
CA ASN A 20 -10.90 -15.49 1.58
C ASN A 20 -12.41 -15.33 1.78
N LEU A 21 -13.19 -16.29 1.29
CA LEU A 21 -14.65 -16.21 1.24
C LEU A 21 -15.29 -16.13 2.63
N ASP A 22 -14.74 -16.83 3.62
CA ASP A 22 -15.24 -16.78 5.00
C ASP A 22 -15.13 -15.35 5.58
N THR A 23 -13.97 -14.72 5.38
CA THR A 23 -13.73 -13.33 5.82
C THR A 23 -14.68 -12.35 5.14
N ILE A 24 -14.83 -12.45 3.81
CA ILE A 24 -15.73 -11.56 3.04
C ILE A 24 -17.19 -11.76 3.48
N LYS A 25 -17.61 -13.02 3.64
CA LYS A 25 -18.97 -13.36 4.07
C LYS A 25 -19.29 -12.80 5.46
N MET A 26 -18.35 -12.90 6.39
CA MET A 26 -18.48 -12.31 7.72
C MET A 26 -18.58 -10.78 7.65
N LYS A 27 -17.65 -10.13 6.96
CA LYS A 27 -17.63 -8.67 6.78
C LYS A 27 -18.95 -8.15 6.20
N LEU A 28 -19.41 -8.75 5.09
CA LEU A 28 -20.69 -8.40 4.48
C LEU A 28 -21.86 -8.57 5.44
N TRP A 29 -21.88 -9.66 6.21
CA TRP A 29 -22.96 -9.91 7.16
C TRP A 29 -22.97 -8.92 8.32
N GLU A 30 -21.81 -8.55 8.85
CA GLU A 30 -21.68 -7.53 9.90
C GLU A 30 -22.18 -6.18 9.41
N GLN A 31 -21.82 -5.79 8.19
CA GLN A 31 -22.31 -4.56 7.56
C GLN A 31 -23.83 -4.61 7.32
N ILE A 32 -24.35 -5.71 6.76
CA ILE A 32 -25.78 -5.89 6.49
C ILE A 32 -26.59 -5.88 7.80
N SER A 33 -26.15 -6.63 8.81
CA SER A 33 -26.87 -6.77 10.07
C SER A 33 -26.69 -5.57 11.00
N GLY A 34 -25.56 -4.86 10.88
CA GLY A 34 -25.09 -3.85 11.83
C GLY A 34 -24.88 -4.39 13.25
N ASN A 35 -24.74 -5.70 13.40
CA ASN A 35 -24.37 -6.35 14.64
C ASN A 35 -23.02 -7.03 14.42
N LEU A 36 -22.07 -6.82 15.33
CA LEU A 36 -20.87 -7.66 15.40
C LEU A 36 -21.31 -9.11 15.55
N VAL A 37 -20.68 -10.05 14.83
CA VAL A 37 -20.90 -11.48 15.07
C VAL A 37 -20.27 -11.83 16.42
N LEU A 38 -21.02 -11.63 17.51
CA LEU A 38 -20.57 -11.93 18.86
C LEU A 38 -20.56 -13.44 19.09
N GLY A 39 -19.39 -14.05 19.03
CA GLY A 39 -19.13 -15.43 19.45
C GLY A 39 -17.87 -15.99 18.82
N ALA A 40 -17.24 -16.97 19.46
CA ALA A 40 -16.08 -17.71 18.94
C ALA A 40 -16.42 -18.62 17.72
N TYR A 41 -17.41 -18.22 16.91
CA TYR A 41 -17.85 -18.95 15.74
C TYR A 41 -17.13 -18.43 14.51
N ASN A 42 -16.29 -19.26 13.91
CA ASN A 42 -15.69 -18.99 12.60
C ASN A 42 -16.72 -19.01 11.45
N GLN A 43 -18.03 -19.17 11.73
CA GLN A 43 -19.11 -19.25 10.74
C GLN A 43 -20.42 -18.65 11.26
N ILE A 44 -21.19 -18.02 10.36
CA ILE A 44 -22.51 -17.46 10.68
C ILE A 44 -23.54 -18.60 10.72
N PRO A 45 -24.34 -18.74 11.79
CA PRO A 45 -25.41 -19.73 11.83
C PRO A 45 -26.44 -19.56 10.70
N GLU A 46 -26.79 -20.64 9.99
CA GLU A 46 -27.73 -20.57 8.85
C GLU A 46 -29.08 -19.90 9.17
N TRP A 47 -29.61 -20.12 10.37
CA TRP A 47 -30.90 -19.55 10.78
C TRP A 47 -30.86 -18.03 10.84
N GLN A 48 -29.71 -17.46 11.19
CA GLN A 48 -29.49 -16.02 11.26
C GLN A 48 -29.45 -15.41 9.85
N LEU A 49 -28.81 -16.11 8.90
CA LEU A 49 -28.83 -15.73 7.47
C LEU A 49 -30.24 -15.78 6.86
N LYS A 50 -31.07 -16.77 7.24
CA LYS A 50 -32.45 -16.92 6.74
C LYS A 50 -33.40 -15.86 7.29
N LEU A 51 -33.26 -15.48 8.55
CA LEU A 51 -34.08 -14.43 9.18
C LEU A 51 -33.76 -13.03 8.63
N GLY A 52 -32.52 -12.81 8.20
CA GLY A 52 -32.06 -11.49 7.76
C GLY A 52 -31.84 -10.51 8.92
N PRO A 53 -31.45 -9.27 8.61
CA PRO A 53 -31.27 -8.20 9.60
C PRO A 53 -32.61 -7.80 10.23
N ARG A 54 -32.62 -7.52 11.54
CA ARG A 54 -33.83 -7.02 12.23
C ARG A 54 -34.14 -5.59 11.75
N ASP A 55 -35.23 -5.46 10.99
CA ASP A 55 -35.96 -4.20 10.73
C ASP A 55 -35.14 -3.04 10.13
N LYS A 56 -34.42 -3.28 9.03
CA LYS A 56 -33.59 -2.25 8.36
C LYS A 56 -33.96 -1.95 6.89
N GLY A 57 -35.08 -2.42 6.36
CA GLY A 57 -35.48 -2.15 4.95
C GLY A 57 -34.73 -3.00 3.89
N PRO A 58 -34.91 -2.71 2.58
CA PRO A 58 -34.30 -3.48 1.49
C PRO A 58 -32.77 -3.31 1.44
N VAL A 59 -32.08 -4.33 0.96
CA VAL A 59 -30.61 -4.40 0.88
C VAL A 59 -30.17 -4.67 -0.55
N LEU A 60 -29.16 -3.98 -1.02
CA LEU A 60 -28.45 -4.32 -2.25
C LEU A 60 -27.02 -4.75 -1.89
N VAL A 61 -26.64 -5.97 -2.28
CA VAL A 61 -25.26 -6.46 -2.22
C VAL A 61 -24.70 -6.47 -3.63
N ILE A 62 -23.61 -5.76 -3.87
CA ILE A 62 -22.89 -5.73 -5.14
C ILE A 62 -21.62 -6.55 -4.95
N LEU A 63 -21.52 -7.65 -5.69
CA LEU A 63 -20.35 -8.51 -5.73
C LEU A 63 -19.64 -8.24 -7.06
N ASP A 64 -18.52 -7.52 -7.00
CA ASP A 64 -17.72 -7.19 -8.16
C ASP A 64 -16.69 -8.30 -8.44
N ASP A 65 -16.35 -8.47 -9.71
CA ASP A 65 -15.37 -9.43 -10.22
C ASP A 65 -15.49 -10.90 -9.75
N VAL A 66 -16.70 -11.48 -9.69
CA VAL A 66 -16.86 -12.87 -9.23
C VAL A 66 -16.26 -13.89 -10.21
N TRP A 67 -15.35 -14.76 -9.74
CA TRP A 67 -14.59 -15.69 -10.61
C TRP A 67 -15.21 -17.08 -10.78
N SER A 68 -15.99 -17.55 -9.81
CA SER A 68 -16.56 -18.91 -9.87
C SER A 68 -17.96 -19.03 -9.28
N LEU A 69 -18.66 -20.08 -9.69
CA LEU A 69 -19.99 -20.40 -9.16
C LEU A 69 -19.93 -20.71 -7.66
N SER A 70 -18.88 -21.41 -7.19
CA SER A 70 -18.73 -21.76 -5.78
C SER A 70 -18.55 -20.54 -4.89
N GLN A 71 -17.74 -19.56 -5.31
CA GLN A 71 -17.60 -18.28 -4.60
C GLN A 71 -18.96 -17.57 -4.49
N LEU A 72 -19.72 -17.56 -5.58
CA LEU A 72 -21.04 -16.93 -5.61
C LEU A 72 -22.04 -17.64 -4.69
N GLU A 73 -22.04 -18.98 -4.65
CA GLU A 73 -22.92 -19.77 -3.76
C GLU A 73 -22.67 -19.44 -2.29
N GLU A 74 -21.41 -19.23 -1.90
CA GLU A 74 -21.04 -18.91 -0.53
C GLU A 74 -21.43 -17.48 -0.12
N LEU A 75 -21.38 -16.52 -1.04
CA LEU A 75 -21.57 -15.09 -0.78
C LEU A 75 -23.01 -14.59 -1.02
N ILE A 76 -23.89 -15.36 -1.65
CA ILE A 76 -25.29 -14.97 -1.84
C ILE A 76 -26.08 -15.05 -0.52
N PHE A 77 -26.65 -13.91 -0.12
CA PHE A 77 -27.59 -13.83 1.00
C PHE A 77 -29.05 -14.00 0.54
N LYS A 78 -29.74 -15.02 1.07
CA LYS A 78 -31.13 -15.38 0.70
C LYS A 78 -32.14 -15.01 1.78
N PHE A 79 -32.33 -13.72 2.04
CA PHE A 79 -33.38 -13.20 2.94
C PHE A 79 -34.29 -12.18 2.24
N PRO A 80 -35.56 -12.00 2.70
CA PRO A 80 -36.50 -11.06 2.08
C PRO A 80 -35.96 -9.63 2.02
N GLY A 81 -36.11 -8.98 0.85
CA GLY A 81 -35.62 -7.61 0.65
C GLY A 81 -34.14 -7.51 0.24
N CYS A 82 -33.38 -8.60 0.28
CA CYS A 82 -32.03 -8.65 -0.29
C CYS A 82 -32.06 -8.79 -1.81
N LYS A 83 -31.31 -7.96 -2.51
CA LYS A 83 -30.98 -8.09 -3.93
C LYS A 83 -29.47 -8.19 -4.06
N THR A 84 -29.02 -9.06 -4.95
CA THR A 84 -27.59 -9.20 -5.27
C THR A 84 -27.38 -8.81 -6.73
N LEU A 85 -26.46 -7.88 -6.97
CA LEU A 85 -25.91 -7.57 -8.28
C LEU A 85 -24.54 -8.24 -8.36
N VAL A 86 -24.28 -8.96 -9.43
CA VAL A 86 -23.00 -9.64 -9.66
C VAL A 86 -22.38 -9.09 -10.93
N VAL A 87 -21.14 -8.63 -10.84
CA VAL A 87 -20.31 -8.28 -12.00
C VAL A 87 -19.28 -9.40 -12.15
N SER A 88 -19.13 -9.93 -13.35
CA SER A 88 -18.27 -11.08 -13.61
C SER A 88 -17.95 -11.21 -15.10
N ARG A 89 -16.82 -11.86 -15.39
CA ARG A 89 -16.46 -12.34 -16.74
C ARG A 89 -17.28 -13.57 -17.16
N PHE A 90 -17.97 -14.23 -16.24
CA PHE A 90 -18.73 -15.46 -16.45
C PHE A 90 -20.24 -15.27 -16.21
N LYS A 91 -21.03 -16.19 -16.76
CA LYS A 91 -22.48 -16.25 -16.53
C LYS A 91 -22.81 -17.30 -15.47
N PHE A 92 -23.71 -16.96 -14.55
CA PHE A 92 -24.17 -17.86 -13.47
C PHE A 92 -25.68 -18.14 -13.55
N PRO A 93 -26.17 -18.84 -14.60
CA PRO A 93 -27.60 -19.00 -14.86
C PRO A 93 -28.36 -19.78 -13.78
N SER A 94 -27.66 -20.58 -12.95
CA SER A 94 -28.27 -21.37 -11.88
C SER A 94 -28.64 -20.54 -10.64
N LEU A 95 -27.97 -19.41 -10.39
CA LEU A 95 -28.16 -18.58 -9.20
C LEU A 95 -28.71 -17.19 -9.53
N VAL A 96 -28.34 -16.65 -10.69
CA VAL A 96 -28.69 -15.30 -11.11
C VAL A 96 -29.90 -15.32 -12.03
N THR A 97 -30.96 -14.63 -11.63
CA THR A 97 -32.26 -14.62 -12.34
C THR A 97 -32.27 -13.79 -13.62
N ARG A 98 -31.38 -12.81 -13.75
CA ARG A 98 -31.25 -11.95 -14.92
C ARG A 98 -29.79 -11.65 -15.19
N THR A 99 -29.37 -11.85 -16.43
CA THR A 99 -28.02 -11.55 -16.90
C THR A 99 -28.09 -10.38 -17.88
N TYR A 100 -27.22 -9.39 -17.69
CA TYR A 100 -26.99 -8.33 -18.66
C TYR A 100 -25.59 -8.49 -19.22
N GLU A 101 -25.48 -8.60 -20.54
CA GLU A 101 -24.18 -8.70 -21.21
C GLU A 101 -23.72 -7.29 -21.55
N MET A 102 -22.59 -6.87 -20.99
CA MET A 102 -22.02 -5.57 -21.30
C MET A 102 -21.46 -5.58 -22.73
N GLU A 103 -21.98 -4.68 -23.55
CA GLU A 103 -21.45 -4.41 -24.88
C GLU A 103 -20.17 -3.57 -24.79
N LEU A 104 -19.27 -3.78 -25.76
CA LEU A 104 -18.10 -2.93 -25.95
C LEU A 104 -18.55 -1.54 -26.41
N LEU A 105 -17.71 -0.52 -26.21
CA LEU A 105 -18.02 0.83 -26.69
C LEU A 105 -18.12 0.84 -28.22
N ASP A 106 -19.16 1.51 -28.73
CA ASP A 106 -19.25 1.84 -30.15
C ASP A 106 -18.11 2.77 -30.58
N GLU A 107 -17.95 2.95 -31.90
CA GLU A 107 -16.83 3.70 -32.47
C GLU A 107 -16.74 5.15 -31.95
N GLU A 108 -17.88 5.85 -31.80
CA GLU A 108 -17.91 7.25 -31.39
C GLU A 108 -17.64 7.39 -29.88
N ALA A 109 -18.24 6.52 -29.06
CA ALA A 109 -17.95 6.47 -27.63
C ALA A 109 -16.50 6.07 -27.36
N ALA A 110 -15.97 5.09 -28.09
CA ALA A 110 -14.58 4.66 -27.99
C ALA A 110 -13.62 5.78 -28.38
N LEU A 111 -13.89 6.48 -29.49
CA LEU A 111 -13.10 7.62 -29.93
C LEU A 111 -13.14 8.76 -28.91
N SER A 112 -14.30 9.03 -28.30
CA SER A 112 -14.45 10.06 -27.27
C SER A 112 -13.62 9.75 -26.02
N VAL A 113 -13.71 8.51 -25.51
CA VAL A 113 -12.90 8.05 -24.35
C VAL A 113 -11.41 8.14 -24.66
N PHE A 114 -11.00 7.68 -25.85
CA PHE A 114 -9.61 7.74 -26.28
C PHE A 114 -9.11 9.19 -26.40
N CYS A 115 -9.90 10.09 -27.01
CA CYS A 115 -9.52 11.50 -27.15
C CYS A 115 -9.41 12.19 -25.80
N ARG A 116 -10.31 11.88 -24.85
CA ARG A 116 -10.24 12.44 -23.50
C ARG A 116 -8.92 12.04 -22.83
N ALA A 117 -8.49 10.79 -22.97
CA ALA A 117 -7.22 10.33 -22.42
C ALA A 117 -5.99 10.91 -23.14
N ALA A 118 -6.02 11.02 -24.48
CA ALA A 118 -4.88 11.45 -25.28
C ALA A 118 -4.71 12.98 -25.40
N PHE A 119 -5.80 13.75 -25.27
CA PHE A 119 -5.86 15.17 -25.61
C PHE A 119 -6.65 16.05 -24.63
N ASP A 120 -7.17 15.51 -23.52
CA ASP A 120 -8.03 16.21 -22.56
C ASP A 120 -9.29 16.85 -23.19
N GLN A 121 -9.81 16.25 -24.27
CA GLN A 121 -11.03 16.69 -24.95
C GLN A 121 -11.74 15.51 -25.63
N GLU A 122 -13.04 15.64 -25.90
CA GLU A 122 -13.86 14.51 -26.38
C GLU A 122 -13.72 14.23 -27.89
N SER A 123 -12.98 15.06 -28.63
CA SER A 123 -12.85 14.92 -30.08
C SER A 123 -11.42 15.13 -30.54
N VAL A 124 -11.09 14.62 -31.74
CA VAL A 124 -9.73 14.75 -32.27
C VAL A 124 -9.40 16.23 -32.53
N PRO A 125 -8.35 16.81 -31.91
CA PRO A 125 -7.95 18.18 -32.19
C PRO A 125 -7.60 18.39 -33.66
N ARG A 126 -7.83 19.62 -34.16
CA ARG A 126 -7.54 19.99 -35.55
C ARG A 126 -6.06 19.86 -35.94
N THR A 127 -5.17 19.93 -34.95
CA THR A 127 -3.72 19.80 -35.11
C THR A 127 -3.24 18.35 -35.23
N ALA A 128 -4.07 17.37 -34.88
CA ALA A 128 -3.72 15.95 -34.92
C ALA A 128 -4.15 15.28 -36.23
N ASP A 129 -3.45 14.21 -36.61
CA ASP A 129 -3.85 13.36 -37.74
C ASP A 129 -5.09 12.54 -37.38
N LYS A 130 -6.26 13.02 -37.81
CA LYS A 130 -7.56 12.39 -37.56
C LYS A 130 -7.64 10.94 -38.03
N LYS A 131 -6.93 10.58 -39.11
CA LYS A 131 -6.93 9.22 -39.64
C LYS A 131 -6.09 8.32 -38.75
N LEU A 132 -4.89 8.76 -38.37
CA LEU A 132 -4.01 8.01 -37.48
C LEU A 132 -4.64 7.80 -36.10
N VAL A 133 -5.24 8.83 -35.50
CA VAL A 133 -5.90 8.76 -34.19
C VAL A 133 -7.02 7.72 -34.21
N ARG A 134 -7.90 7.75 -35.22
CA ARG A 134 -8.98 6.76 -35.36
C ARG A 134 -8.45 5.35 -35.58
N GLN A 135 -7.37 5.20 -36.36
CA GLN A 135 -6.75 3.89 -36.55
C GLN A 135 -6.27 3.32 -35.22
N VAL A 136 -5.54 4.09 -34.42
CA VAL A 136 -5.07 3.65 -33.10
C VAL A 136 -6.23 3.32 -32.15
N ALA A 137 -7.25 4.19 -32.08
CA ALA A 137 -8.43 3.95 -31.25
C ALA A 137 -9.20 2.69 -31.67
N ALA A 138 -9.34 2.45 -32.99
CA ALA A 138 -10.00 1.26 -33.51
C ALA A 138 -9.26 -0.04 -33.14
N GLU A 139 -7.92 -0.02 -33.08
CA GLU A 139 -7.14 -1.18 -32.62
C GLU A 139 -7.42 -1.56 -31.15
N CYS A 140 -7.97 -0.64 -30.35
CA CYS A 140 -8.38 -0.90 -28.96
C CYS A 140 -9.72 -1.65 -28.87
N ARG A 141 -10.44 -1.83 -29.99
CA ARG A 141 -11.70 -2.60 -30.11
C ARG A 141 -12.78 -2.23 -29.09
N GLY A 142 -12.93 -0.94 -28.77
CA GLY A 142 -13.97 -0.46 -27.86
C GLY A 142 -13.76 -0.82 -26.39
N LEU A 143 -12.60 -1.37 -25.99
CA LEU A 143 -12.29 -1.70 -24.60
C LEU A 143 -11.90 -0.42 -23.82
N PRO A 144 -12.68 0.01 -22.82
CA PRO A 144 -12.46 1.29 -22.15
C PRO A 144 -11.07 1.44 -21.51
N LEU A 145 -10.57 0.40 -20.84
CA LEU A 145 -9.25 0.43 -20.21
C LEU A 145 -8.12 0.56 -21.24
N ALA A 146 -8.17 -0.23 -22.32
CA ALA A 146 -7.20 -0.14 -23.40
C ALA A 146 -7.19 1.25 -24.04
N LEU A 147 -8.38 1.83 -24.29
CA LEU A 147 -8.51 3.19 -24.83
C LEU A 147 -7.88 4.24 -23.90
N LYS A 148 -8.15 4.15 -22.59
CA LYS A 148 -7.59 5.08 -21.58
C LYS A 148 -6.07 4.95 -21.47
N VAL A 149 -5.55 3.73 -21.37
CA VAL A 149 -4.11 3.46 -21.19
C VAL A 149 -3.34 3.86 -22.45
N ILE A 150 -3.77 3.39 -23.63
CA ILE A 150 -3.09 3.70 -24.89
C ILE A 150 -3.20 5.19 -25.20
N GLY A 151 -4.39 5.79 -25.02
CA GLY A 151 -4.59 7.22 -25.20
C GLY A 151 -3.68 8.06 -24.31
N ALA A 152 -3.65 7.79 -23.00
CA ALA A 152 -2.79 8.50 -22.06
C ALA A 152 -1.28 8.27 -22.32
N SER A 153 -0.90 7.08 -22.81
CA SER A 153 0.50 6.80 -23.20
C SER A 153 0.98 7.62 -24.40
N LEU A 154 0.06 8.06 -25.26
CA LEU A 154 0.31 8.82 -26.48
C LEU A 154 0.12 10.34 -26.32
N ARG A 155 -0.32 10.78 -25.14
CA ARG A 155 -0.44 12.20 -24.79
C ARG A 155 0.91 12.90 -24.99
N ASP A 156 0.87 14.05 -25.67
CA ASP A 156 2.03 14.90 -26.01
C ASP A 156 3.15 14.18 -26.80
N GLN A 157 2.91 12.96 -27.27
CA GLN A 157 3.88 12.20 -28.05
C GLN A 157 3.92 12.67 -29.51
N PRO A 158 5.09 12.69 -30.15
CA PRO A 158 5.21 13.11 -31.54
C PRO A 158 4.55 12.09 -32.49
N PRO A 159 4.08 12.50 -33.69
CA PRO A 159 3.37 11.62 -34.63
C PRO A 159 4.08 10.31 -35.00
N LYS A 160 5.42 10.25 -34.92
CA LYS A 160 6.19 9.02 -35.15
C LYS A 160 5.90 7.93 -34.11
N ILE A 161 5.69 8.31 -32.85
CA ILE A 161 5.36 7.37 -31.77
C ILE A 161 3.94 6.84 -31.96
N TRP A 162 2.99 7.70 -32.36
CA TRP A 162 1.63 7.28 -32.72
C TRP A 162 1.62 6.25 -33.86
N LEU A 163 2.42 6.48 -34.91
CA LEU A 163 2.57 5.52 -36.00
C LEU A 163 3.20 4.19 -35.54
N SER A 164 4.20 4.26 -34.67
CA SER A 164 4.81 3.07 -34.05
C SER A 164 3.78 2.27 -33.22
N ALA A 165 3.00 2.96 -32.38
CA ALA A 165 1.95 2.36 -31.58
C ALA A 165 0.90 1.68 -32.46
N LYS A 166 0.40 2.36 -33.50
CA LYS A 166 -0.49 1.76 -34.50
C LYS A 166 0.08 0.46 -35.07
N ASN A 167 1.32 0.50 -35.56
CA ASN A 167 1.96 -0.66 -36.19
C ASN A 167 2.15 -1.83 -35.21
N ARG A 168 2.32 -1.55 -33.92
CA ARG A 168 2.51 -2.57 -32.87
C ARG A 168 1.18 -3.15 -32.43
N LEU A 169 0.16 -2.30 -32.26
CA LEU A 169 -1.22 -2.73 -31.98
C LEU A 169 -1.78 -3.62 -33.09
N SER A 170 -1.54 -3.27 -34.36
CA SER A 170 -1.97 -4.07 -35.51
C SER A 170 -1.25 -5.44 -35.62
N ARG A 171 -0.08 -5.61 -34.97
CA ARG A 171 0.64 -6.90 -34.96
C ARG A 171 0.10 -7.87 -33.91
N GLY A 172 -0.67 -7.40 -32.93
CA GLY A 172 -1.23 -8.22 -31.84
C GLY A 172 -2.27 -9.27 -32.29
N GLU A 173 -2.43 -9.53 -33.59
CA GLU A 173 -3.37 -10.53 -34.10
C GLU A 173 -2.78 -11.96 -34.19
N THR A 174 -1.44 -12.13 -34.17
CA THR A 174 -0.85 -13.35 -34.77
C THR A 174 -0.40 -14.46 -33.81
N ILE A 175 -0.52 -14.34 -32.48
CA ILE A 175 0.01 -15.37 -31.56
C ILE A 175 -0.94 -15.55 -30.35
N SER A 176 -1.48 -16.75 -30.15
CA SER A 176 -2.38 -17.23 -29.06
C SER A 176 -3.89 -17.26 -29.35
N ASP A 177 -4.56 -18.31 -28.86
CA ASP A 177 -5.96 -18.67 -29.11
C ASP A 177 -6.96 -17.98 -28.17
N SER A 178 -6.52 -17.46 -27.01
CA SER A 178 -7.41 -16.77 -26.07
C SER A 178 -7.57 -15.27 -26.38
N HIS A 179 -8.77 -14.74 -26.16
CA HIS A 179 -9.07 -13.31 -26.34
C HIS A 179 -8.23 -12.43 -25.40
N GLU A 180 -7.93 -12.91 -24.19
CA GLU A 180 -7.18 -12.20 -23.16
C GLU A 180 -5.71 -11.99 -23.55
N THR A 181 -5.00 -13.02 -24.03
CA THR A 181 -3.60 -12.86 -24.45
C THR A 181 -3.47 -11.86 -25.61
N LYS A 182 -4.44 -11.85 -26.54
CA LYS A 182 -4.47 -10.85 -27.63
C LYS A 182 -4.66 -9.43 -27.12
N LEU A 183 -5.46 -9.25 -26.06
CA LEU A 183 -5.61 -7.96 -25.40
C LEU A 183 -4.30 -7.52 -24.74
N LEU A 184 -3.66 -8.42 -23.98
CA LEU A 184 -2.40 -8.12 -23.29
C LEU A 184 -1.28 -7.76 -24.28
N GLU A 185 -1.13 -8.50 -25.39
CA GLU A 185 -0.13 -8.15 -26.41
C GLU A 185 -0.38 -6.79 -27.07
N ARG A 186 -1.65 -6.39 -27.25
CA ARG A 186 -1.97 -5.03 -27.71
C ARG A 186 -1.57 -3.98 -26.69
N MET A 187 -1.93 -4.19 -25.42
CA MET A 187 -1.57 -3.25 -24.35
C MET A 187 -0.07 -3.23 -24.05
N ALA A 188 0.66 -4.31 -24.32
CA ALA A 188 2.14 -4.33 -24.21
C ALA A 188 2.77 -3.26 -25.11
N ALA A 189 2.08 -2.87 -26.19
CA ALA A 189 2.55 -1.82 -27.08
C ALA A 189 2.79 -0.49 -26.34
N SER A 190 1.87 -0.09 -25.45
CA SER A 190 1.98 1.15 -24.67
C SER A 190 3.07 1.09 -23.61
N ILE A 191 3.31 -0.08 -23.03
CA ILE A 191 4.34 -0.29 -21.99
C ILE A 191 5.75 -0.23 -22.57
N GLU A 192 5.95 -0.82 -23.73
CA GLU A 192 7.24 -0.78 -24.46
C GLU A 192 7.57 0.62 -25.02
N CYS A 193 6.62 1.58 -25.03
CA CYS A 193 6.88 2.99 -25.33
C CYS A 193 7.36 3.80 -24.11
N LEU A 194 7.28 3.25 -22.89
CA LEU A 194 7.78 3.90 -21.68
C LEU A 194 9.31 3.95 -21.67
N SER A 195 9.86 4.90 -20.92
CA SER A 195 11.31 4.92 -20.65
C SER A 195 11.73 3.65 -19.89
N GLY A 196 13.01 3.29 -19.98
CA GLY A 196 13.52 2.05 -19.40
C GLY A 196 13.16 1.88 -17.92
N LYS A 197 13.46 2.87 -17.07
CA LYS A 197 13.17 2.80 -15.62
C LYS A 197 11.66 2.77 -15.33
N VAL A 198 10.87 3.64 -15.98
CA VAL A 198 9.41 3.70 -15.79
C VAL A 198 8.76 2.36 -16.17
N ARG A 199 9.24 1.74 -17.26
CA ARG A 199 8.78 0.41 -17.68
C ARG A 199 9.09 -0.65 -16.64
N GLU A 200 10.31 -0.69 -16.10
CA GLU A 200 10.66 -1.68 -15.08
C GLU A 200 9.84 -1.48 -13.80
N CYS A 201 9.63 -0.22 -13.36
CA CYS A 201 8.78 0.11 -12.22
C CYS A 201 7.32 -0.35 -12.42
N PHE A 202 6.76 -0.19 -13.62
CA PHE A 202 5.44 -0.74 -13.96
C PHE A 202 5.40 -2.27 -13.82
N LEU A 203 6.42 -2.97 -14.32
CA LEU A 203 6.49 -4.43 -14.23
C LEU A 203 6.60 -4.92 -12.79
N ASP A 204 7.25 -4.15 -11.90
CA ASP A 204 7.37 -4.49 -10.48
C ASP A 204 6.02 -4.48 -9.75
N LEU A 205 5.07 -3.65 -10.17
CA LEU A 205 3.72 -3.61 -9.59
C LEU A 205 3.04 -4.99 -9.66
N GLY A 206 3.32 -5.75 -10.72
CA GLY A 206 2.84 -7.12 -10.89
C GLY A 206 3.26 -8.10 -9.80
N CYS A 207 4.24 -7.73 -8.96
CA CYS A 207 4.72 -8.56 -7.84
C CYS A 207 3.78 -8.53 -6.63
N PHE A 208 2.79 -7.65 -6.59
CA PHE A 208 1.78 -7.58 -5.53
C PHE A 208 0.48 -8.26 -5.98
N PRO A 209 -0.37 -8.75 -5.04
CA PRO A 209 -1.66 -9.30 -5.39
C PRO A 209 -2.60 -8.28 -6.05
N GLU A 210 -3.53 -8.74 -6.89
CA GLU A 210 -4.61 -7.91 -7.41
C GLU A 210 -5.58 -7.46 -6.31
N ASP A 211 -6.30 -6.37 -6.55
CA ASP A 211 -7.31 -5.80 -5.66
C ASP A 211 -6.84 -5.52 -4.22
N LYS A 212 -5.52 -5.43 -4.02
CA LYS A 212 -4.90 -5.03 -2.76
C LYS A 212 -4.28 -3.65 -2.92
N LYS A 213 -4.49 -2.81 -1.91
CA LYS A 213 -3.74 -1.58 -1.72
C LYS A 213 -2.29 -1.96 -1.47
N ILE A 214 -1.39 -1.42 -2.29
CA ILE A 214 0.04 -1.55 -2.10
C ILE A 214 0.50 -0.30 -1.36
N PRO A 215 1.08 -0.41 -0.16
CA PRO A 215 1.62 0.74 0.54
C PRO A 215 2.68 1.45 -0.32
N LEU A 216 2.57 2.77 -0.49
CA LEU A 216 3.42 3.52 -1.40
C LEU A 216 4.91 3.39 -1.06
N ASP A 217 5.25 3.39 0.24
CA ASP A 217 6.63 3.21 0.72
C ASP A 217 7.24 1.88 0.32
N VAL A 218 6.46 0.80 0.27
CA VAL A 218 6.98 -0.50 -0.17
C VAL A 218 7.51 -0.38 -1.59
N LEU A 219 6.73 0.24 -2.49
CA LEU A 219 7.11 0.42 -3.89
C LEU A 219 8.32 1.33 -4.04
N ILE A 220 8.30 2.51 -3.39
CA ILE A 220 9.41 3.45 -3.42
C ILE A 220 10.68 2.77 -2.93
N ASN A 221 10.63 2.06 -1.81
CA ASN A 221 11.80 1.37 -1.25
C ASN A 221 12.33 0.28 -2.18
N ILE A 222 11.46 -0.53 -2.78
CA ILE A 222 11.87 -1.53 -3.77
C ILE A 222 12.62 -0.85 -4.91
N TRP A 223 12.04 0.21 -5.49
CA TRP A 223 12.61 0.90 -6.65
C TRP A 223 13.92 1.63 -6.34
N MET A 224 14.05 2.21 -5.15
CA MET A 224 15.32 2.79 -4.68
C MET A 224 16.43 1.73 -4.63
N GLU A 225 16.11 0.51 -4.19
CA GLU A 225 17.12 -0.54 -3.99
C GLU A 225 17.52 -1.27 -5.28
N ILE A 226 16.62 -1.42 -6.25
CA ILE A 226 16.86 -2.21 -7.47
C ILE A 226 17.02 -1.39 -8.76
N HIS A 227 16.56 -0.14 -8.79
CA HIS A 227 16.64 0.74 -9.96
C HIS A 227 17.54 1.97 -9.75
N ASP A 228 18.24 2.03 -8.61
CA ASP A 228 19.11 3.14 -8.20
C ASP A 228 18.40 4.49 -8.39
N LEU A 229 17.20 4.60 -7.81
CA LEU A 229 16.40 5.81 -7.78
C LEU A 229 16.54 6.48 -6.42
N ASP A 230 16.54 7.80 -6.40
CA ASP A 230 16.24 8.50 -5.17
C ASP A 230 14.72 8.56 -4.95
N GLU A 231 14.32 8.98 -3.77
CA GLU A 231 12.92 9.01 -3.37
C GLU A 231 12.07 9.99 -4.23
N PRO A 232 12.52 11.23 -4.53
CA PRO A 232 11.79 12.12 -5.44
C PRO A 232 11.62 11.54 -6.86
N ASP A 233 12.65 10.92 -7.43
CA ASP A 233 12.57 10.31 -8.76
C ASP A 233 11.61 9.10 -8.76
N ALA A 234 11.63 8.28 -7.71
CA ALA A 234 10.69 7.17 -7.56
C ALA A 234 9.23 7.67 -7.47
N PHE A 235 8.99 8.73 -6.71
CA PHE A 235 7.66 9.37 -6.63
C PHE A 235 7.24 9.99 -7.97
N ALA A 236 8.16 10.62 -8.70
CA ALA A 236 7.86 11.15 -10.04
C ALA A 236 7.43 10.04 -11.02
N ILE A 237 8.04 8.85 -10.94
CA ILE A 237 7.64 7.69 -11.74
C ILE A 237 6.22 7.22 -11.34
N LEU A 238 5.88 7.17 -10.05
CA LEU A 238 4.52 6.84 -9.60
C LEU A 238 3.48 7.80 -10.21
N VAL A 239 3.76 9.10 -10.16
CA VAL A 239 2.89 10.13 -10.76
C VAL A 239 2.79 9.95 -12.28
N GLU A 240 3.89 9.64 -12.97
CA GLU A 240 3.87 9.34 -14.40
C GLU A 240 2.98 8.13 -14.73
N LEU A 241 3.13 7.03 -13.99
CA LEU A 241 2.33 5.82 -14.17
C LEU A 241 0.84 6.08 -13.89
N SER A 242 0.54 6.85 -12.84
CA SER A 242 -0.82 7.29 -12.50
C SER A 242 -1.44 8.11 -13.65
N ASN A 243 -0.72 9.10 -14.16
CA ASN A 243 -1.15 9.94 -15.29
C ASN A 243 -1.37 9.12 -16.58
N LYS A 244 -0.68 7.98 -16.73
CA LYS A 244 -0.87 7.04 -17.84
C LYS A 244 -1.96 6.01 -17.61
N ASN A 245 -2.70 6.10 -16.50
CA ASN A 245 -3.72 5.14 -16.06
C ASN A 245 -3.15 3.71 -15.88
N LEU A 246 -1.88 3.59 -15.52
CA LEU A 246 -1.21 2.29 -15.29
C LEU A 246 -1.27 1.83 -13.82
N LEU A 247 -1.67 2.73 -12.94
CA LEU A 247 -1.98 2.53 -11.53
C LEU A 247 -2.93 3.66 -11.09
N THR A 248 -3.53 3.51 -9.91
CA THR A 248 -4.26 4.59 -9.24
C THR A 248 -3.56 4.91 -7.92
N LEU A 249 -3.25 6.18 -7.71
CA LEU A 249 -2.78 6.68 -6.43
C LEU A 249 -4.00 6.97 -5.55
N VAL A 250 -4.09 6.33 -4.40
CA VAL A 250 -5.13 6.50 -3.41
C VAL A 250 -4.52 7.24 -2.21
N ASN A 251 -5.24 8.24 -1.72
CA ASN A 251 -4.88 8.98 -0.52
C ASN A 251 -5.79 8.53 0.62
N ASP A 252 -5.24 7.73 1.53
CA ASP A 252 -6.00 7.13 2.62
C ASP A 252 -6.22 8.12 3.79
N ALA A 253 -5.35 9.14 3.95
CA ALA A 253 -5.43 10.09 5.06
C ALA A 253 -6.09 11.44 4.73
N GLN A 254 -6.56 11.66 3.49
CA GLN A 254 -6.99 12.98 2.96
C GLN A 254 -5.97 14.13 3.15
N ASN A 255 -4.73 13.85 3.58
CA ASN A 255 -3.65 14.84 3.67
C ASN A 255 -3.22 15.26 2.25
N LYS A 256 -2.80 16.51 2.04
CA LYS A 256 -2.29 16.92 0.72
C LYS A 256 -1.08 16.06 0.31
N ALA A 257 -1.22 15.34 -0.80
CA ALA A 257 -0.14 14.55 -1.40
C ALA A 257 1.01 15.45 -1.87
N GLY A 258 2.24 15.07 -1.55
CA GLY A 258 3.44 15.67 -2.12
C GLY A 258 3.97 16.92 -1.39
N ASP A 259 3.52 17.21 -0.16
CA ASP A 259 4.26 18.13 0.70
C ASP A 259 5.66 17.55 0.99
N LEU A 260 6.68 18.39 1.17
CA LEU A 260 8.08 17.96 1.39
C LEU A 260 8.27 16.97 2.56
N TYR A 261 7.31 16.94 3.50
CA TYR A 261 7.28 16.01 4.63
C TYR A 261 6.02 15.12 4.65
N SER A 262 5.19 15.10 3.60
CA SER A 262 4.04 14.20 3.54
C SER A 262 4.53 12.76 3.68
N SER A 263 3.81 11.97 4.48
CA SER A 263 4.20 10.58 4.64
C SER A 263 3.73 9.87 3.39
N TYR A 264 4.59 9.12 2.72
CA TYR A 264 4.10 8.17 1.74
C TYR A 264 3.23 7.08 2.41
N HIS A 265 3.28 6.95 3.75
CA HIS A 265 2.41 6.05 4.53
C HIS A 265 0.92 6.39 4.39
N ASP A 266 0.59 7.65 4.06
CA ASP A 266 -0.80 8.10 3.87
C ASP A 266 -1.36 7.70 2.49
N PHE A 267 -0.52 7.08 1.65
CA PHE A 267 -0.85 6.74 0.27
C PHE A 267 -0.74 5.24 0.04
N SER A 268 -1.67 4.77 -0.77
CA SER A 268 -1.61 3.44 -1.35
C SER A 268 -1.73 3.51 -2.86
N VAL A 269 -1.24 2.46 -3.50
CA VAL A 269 -1.35 2.25 -4.93
C VAL A 269 -2.28 1.08 -5.17
N THR A 270 -3.24 1.24 -6.07
CA THR A 270 -4.00 0.12 -6.60
C THR A 270 -3.66 -0.08 -8.08
N GLN A 271 -3.57 -1.33 -8.51
CA GLN A 271 -3.38 -1.70 -9.90
C GLN A 271 -4.56 -2.54 -10.36
N HIS A 272 -5.15 -2.17 -11.49
CA HIS A 272 -6.22 -2.93 -12.13
C HIS A 272 -5.72 -4.33 -12.50
N ASP A 273 -6.53 -5.37 -12.28
CA ASP A 273 -6.22 -6.78 -12.58
C ASP A 273 -5.63 -6.99 -14.00
N VAL A 274 -6.23 -6.42 -15.05
CA VAL A 274 -5.73 -6.48 -16.45
C VAL A 274 -4.33 -5.87 -16.61
N LEU A 275 -4.02 -4.80 -15.86
CA LEU A 275 -2.69 -4.18 -15.88
C LEU A 275 -1.65 -5.00 -15.13
N ARG A 276 -2.08 -5.65 -14.04
CA ARG A 276 -1.28 -6.62 -13.33
C ARG A 276 -0.99 -7.84 -14.20
N ASP A 277 -2.00 -8.38 -14.86
CA ASP A 277 -1.86 -9.47 -15.85
C ASP A 277 -0.94 -9.07 -16.99
N LEU A 278 -1.01 -7.82 -17.46
CA LEU A 278 -0.08 -7.28 -18.43
C LEU A 278 1.37 -7.29 -17.91
N ALA A 279 1.59 -6.85 -16.67
CA ALA A 279 2.90 -6.87 -16.04
C ALA A 279 3.44 -8.31 -15.90
N LEU A 280 2.60 -9.26 -15.49
CA LEU A 280 2.94 -10.69 -15.40
C LEU A 280 3.25 -11.30 -16.77
N HIS A 281 2.41 -11.03 -17.77
CA HIS A 281 2.59 -11.50 -19.14
C HIS A 281 3.91 -11.00 -19.74
N MET A 282 4.21 -9.71 -19.58
CA MET A 282 5.47 -9.13 -20.05
C MET A 282 6.68 -9.67 -19.29
N SER A 283 6.57 -9.86 -17.97
CA SER A 283 7.62 -10.47 -17.14
C SER A 283 7.83 -11.96 -17.44
N GLY A 284 6.82 -12.62 -18.01
CA GLY A 284 6.81 -14.04 -18.32
C GLY A 284 7.40 -14.44 -19.68
N ARG A 285 7.86 -13.49 -20.49
CA ARG A 285 8.36 -13.73 -21.86
C ARG A 285 9.63 -14.59 -21.91
N ASP A 286 10.47 -14.51 -20.88
CA ASP A 286 11.67 -15.35 -20.76
C ASP A 286 11.34 -16.72 -20.17
N ALA A 287 12.22 -17.69 -20.43
CA ALA A 287 12.19 -19.00 -19.80
C ALA A 287 12.20 -18.86 -18.27
N LEU A 288 11.49 -19.73 -17.55
CA LEU A 288 11.19 -19.59 -16.11
C LEU A 288 12.41 -19.21 -15.25
N ASN A 289 13.53 -19.93 -15.40
CA ASN A 289 14.76 -19.69 -14.64
C ASN A 289 15.49 -18.40 -15.03
N ASN A 290 15.22 -17.84 -16.21
CA ASN A 290 15.87 -16.62 -16.71
C ASN A 290 15.04 -15.35 -16.47
N ARG A 291 13.83 -15.48 -15.91
CA ARG A 291 12.95 -14.33 -15.66
C ARG A 291 13.55 -13.42 -14.61
N ARG A 292 13.56 -12.11 -14.87
CA ARG A 292 13.96 -11.09 -13.90
C ARG A 292 13.00 -10.98 -12.71
N ARG A 293 11.72 -11.31 -12.92
CA ARG A 293 10.67 -11.30 -11.89
C ARG A 293 10.04 -12.69 -11.83
N LEU A 294 10.21 -13.39 -10.72
CA LEU A 294 9.58 -14.69 -10.47
C LEU A 294 8.41 -14.48 -9.51
N VAL A 295 7.19 -14.50 -10.05
CA VAL A 295 5.98 -14.10 -9.32
C VAL A 295 4.94 -15.22 -9.36
N MET A 296 4.33 -15.52 -8.21
CA MET A 296 3.12 -16.34 -8.17
C MET A 296 1.92 -15.51 -8.68
N PRO A 297 1.22 -15.96 -9.74
CA PRO A 297 0.14 -15.17 -10.33
C PRO A 297 -1.05 -14.99 -9.38
N ARG A 298 -1.25 -15.93 -8.46
CA ARG A 298 -2.34 -15.96 -7.49
C ARG A 298 -1.91 -16.70 -6.22
N ARG A 299 -2.71 -16.61 -5.16
CA ARG A 299 -2.51 -17.41 -3.95
C ARG A 299 -2.72 -18.90 -4.24
N GLU A 300 -1.79 -19.72 -3.78
CA GLU A 300 -1.96 -21.19 -3.76
C GLU A 300 -1.51 -21.77 -2.41
N GLU A 301 -1.96 -22.96 -2.04
CA GLU A 301 -1.57 -23.61 -0.78
C GLU A 301 -0.15 -24.20 -0.81
N SER A 302 0.49 -24.22 -1.98
CA SER A 302 1.85 -24.71 -2.17
C SER A 302 2.55 -23.95 -3.28
N LEU A 303 3.88 -23.99 -3.29
CA LEU A 303 4.66 -23.44 -4.39
C LEU A 303 4.28 -24.07 -5.75
N PRO A 304 4.38 -23.32 -6.87
CA PRO A 304 4.00 -23.84 -8.18
C PRO A 304 4.79 -25.08 -8.59
N LYS A 305 4.11 -26.09 -9.15
CA LYS A 305 4.74 -27.33 -9.64
C LYS A 305 5.79 -27.08 -10.71
N ASP A 306 5.64 -26.04 -11.52
CA ASP A 306 6.65 -25.63 -12.51
C ASP A 306 7.95 -25.16 -11.86
N TRP A 307 7.89 -24.49 -10.72
CA TRP A 307 9.08 -24.09 -9.98
C TRP A 307 9.77 -25.32 -9.40
N GLN A 308 9.00 -26.27 -8.88
CA GLN A 308 9.53 -27.54 -8.38
C GLN A 308 10.25 -28.35 -9.48
N ARG A 309 9.70 -28.37 -10.71
CA ARG A 309 10.33 -29.03 -11.87
C ARG A 309 11.64 -28.39 -12.31
N ASN A 310 11.82 -27.10 -12.04
CA ASN A 310 12.96 -26.31 -12.49
C ASN A 310 13.93 -25.95 -11.35
N LYS A 311 13.78 -26.56 -10.18
CA LYS A 311 14.55 -26.25 -8.97
C LYS A 311 16.03 -26.63 -9.05
N ASP A 312 16.39 -27.55 -9.94
CA ASP A 312 17.76 -28.08 -10.07
C ASP A 312 18.71 -27.08 -10.74
N THR A 313 18.17 -26.06 -11.42
CA THR A 313 18.90 -24.93 -11.97
C THR A 313 18.59 -23.64 -11.18
N PRO A 314 19.57 -22.76 -10.94
CA PRO A 314 19.30 -21.48 -10.28
C PRO A 314 18.25 -20.64 -11.02
N PHE A 315 17.50 -19.84 -10.26
CA PHE A 315 16.59 -18.82 -10.79
C PHE A 315 17.31 -17.47 -10.79
N GLU A 316 17.43 -16.86 -11.96
CA GLU A 316 18.11 -15.57 -12.19
C GLU A 316 17.25 -14.35 -11.81
N ALA A 317 16.19 -14.57 -11.05
CA ALA A 317 15.24 -13.54 -10.65
C ALA A 317 15.90 -12.50 -9.74
N GLN A 318 15.67 -11.23 -10.05
CA GLN A 318 16.01 -10.09 -9.21
C GLN A 318 14.93 -9.85 -8.15
N ILE A 319 13.65 -10.02 -8.53
CA ILE A 319 12.51 -9.97 -7.62
C ILE A 319 11.86 -11.34 -7.56
N VAL A 320 11.64 -11.84 -6.35
CA VAL A 320 10.86 -13.06 -6.09
C VAL A 320 9.62 -12.66 -5.28
N SER A 321 8.44 -12.98 -5.80
CA SER A 321 7.16 -12.77 -5.10
C SER A 321 6.41 -14.07 -4.97
N ILE A 322 6.15 -14.47 -3.73
CA ILE A 322 5.48 -15.70 -3.34
C ILE A 322 4.14 -15.33 -2.72
N HIS A 323 3.08 -16.04 -3.11
CA HIS A 323 1.73 -15.83 -2.56
C HIS A 323 1.12 -17.16 -2.11
N THR A 324 1.11 -17.41 -0.80
CA THR A 324 0.71 -18.72 -0.25
C THR A 324 -0.32 -18.66 0.88
N GLY A 325 -0.91 -19.80 1.24
CA GLY A 325 -1.56 -20.01 2.53
C GLY A 325 -0.55 -20.17 3.67
N GLU A 326 -0.88 -21.04 4.64
CA GLU A 326 0.06 -21.50 5.68
C GLU A 326 1.19 -22.29 5.02
N MET A 327 2.44 -22.06 5.47
CA MET A 327 3.61 -22.80 4.99
C MET A 327 4.41 -23.32 6.18
N LYS A 328 4.69 -24.63 6.18
CA LYS A 328 5.57 -25.33 7.13
C LYS A 328 6.93 -25.58 6.49
N GLU A 329 7.92 -25.95 7.29
CA GLU A 329 9.27 -26.30 6.79
C GLU A 329 9.23 -27.34 5.65
N SER A 330 8.39 -28.37 5.78
CA SER A 330 8.24 -29.45 4.79
C SER A 330 7.62 -29.02 3.46
N ASP A 331 6.92 -27.88 3.43
CA ASP A 331 6.24 -27.39 2.24
C ASP A 331 7.20 -26.65 1.30
N TRP A 332 8.37 -26.25 1.83
CA TRP A 332 9.43 -25.62 1.08
C TRP A 332 10.35 -26.65 0.43
N PHE A 333 10.58 -26.51 -0.88
CA PHE A 333 11.69 -27.19 -1.55
C PHE A 333 12.87 -26.23 -1.72
N GLN A 334 14.08 -26.80 -1.79
CA GLN A 334 15.29 -26.03 -2.03
C GLN A 334 15.23 -25.33 -3.40
N MET A 335 15.52 -24.04 -3.39
CA MET A 335 15.61 -23.18 -4.57
C MET A 335 16.84 -22.30 -4.42
N SER A 336 17.46 -21.90 -5.53
CA SER A 336 18.62 -21.02 -5.53
C SER A 336 18.30 -19.74 -6.29
N PHE A 337 18.57 -18.60 -5.66
CA PHE A 337 18.29 -17.27 -6.18
C PHE A 337 19.52 -16.36 -6.08
N PRO A 338 20.59 -16.62 -6.88
CA PRO A 338 21.86 -15.91 -6.74
C PRO A 338 21.77 -14.40 -7.02
N LYS A 339 20.75 -13.95 -7.76
CA LYS A 339 20.56 -12.55 -8.15
C LYS A 339 19.41 -11.85 -7.43
N ALA A 340 18.73 -12.53 -6.50
CA ALA A 340 17.59 -11.93 -5.82
C ALA A 340 18.04 -10.76 -4.94
N GLU A 341 17.45 -9.60 -5.20
CA GLU A 341 17.63 -8.37 -4.45
C GLU A 341 16.37 -8.01 -3.65
N VAL A 342 15.20 -8.52 -4.07
CA VAL A 342 13.91 -8.28 -3.41
C VAL A 342 13.19 -9.61 -3.24
N LEU A 343 12.69 -9.86 -2.03
CA LEU A 343 11.79 -10.97 -1.72
C LEU A 343 10.50 -10.42 -1.10
N ILE A 344 9.38 -10.75 -1.73
CA ILE A 344 8.04 -10.41 -1.28
C ILE A 344 7.32 -11.71 -0.91
N LEU A 345 6.92 -11.84 0.35
CA LEU A 345 6.14 -12.95 0.88
C LEU A 345 4.75 -12.44 1.21
N ASN A 346 3.82 -12.68 0.29
CA ASN A 346 2.40 -12.48 0.48
C ASN A 346 1.82 -13.78 1.05
N PHE A 347 1.09 -13.71 2.16
CA PHE A 347 0.44 -14.91 2.68
C PHE A 347 -0.81 -14.57 3.48
N ALA A 348 -1.59 -15.59 3.83
CA ALA A 348 -2.73 -15.44 4.73
C ALA A 348 -2.77 -16.62 5.69
N SER A 349 -2.20 -16.43 6.88
CA SER A 349 -2.09 -17.48 7.90
C SER A 349 -1.78 -16.86 9.27
N SER A 350 -2.10 -17.59 10.34
CA SER A 350 -1.68 -17.25 11.71
C SER A 350 -0.27 -17.71 12.05
N VAL A 351 0.30 -18.62 11.25
CA VAL A 351 1.65 -19.15 11.41
C VAL A 351 2.31 -19.24 10.04
N TYR A 352 3.56 -18.81 9.92
CA TYR A 352 4.29 -18.87 8.65
C TYR A 352 5.75 -19.19 8.87
N TYR A 353 6.20 -20.33 8.32
CA TYR A 353 7.60 -20.72 8.34
C TYR A 353 8.33 -20.03 7.19
N LEU A 354 9.34 -19.21 7.49
CA LEU A 354 10.09 -18.50 6.45
C LEU A 354 10.87 -19.47 5.55
N PRO A 355 10.89 -19.26 4.22
CA PRO A 355 11.52 -20.20 3.30
C PRO A 355 13.00 -20.44 3.65
N PRO A 356 13.45 -21.70 3.83
CA PRO A 356 14.84 -22.00 4.17
C PRO A 356 15.87 -21.41 3.19
N PHE A 357 15.51 -21.31 1.91
CA PHE A 357 16.39 -20.78 0.87
C PHE A 357 16.69 -19.28 1.03
N ILE A 358 15.97 -18.52 1.87
CA ILE A 358 16.30 -17.12 2.19
C ILE A 358 17.74 -17.02 2.67
N ALA A 359 18.22 -18.02 3.41
CA ALA A 359 19.59 -18.03 3.92
C ALA A 359 20.67 -18.04 2.81
N THR A 360 20.28 -18.37 1.57
CA THR A 360 21.16 -18.39 0.40
C THR A 360 21.09 -17.11 -0.44
N MET A 361 20.15 -16.20 -0.15
CA MET A 361 19.94 -14.95 -0.89
C MET A 361 20.90 -13.85 -0.41
N GLN A 362 22.18 -13.98 -0.75
CA GLN A 362 23.24 -13.09 -0.22
C GLN A 362 23.12 -11.63 -0.71
N ASN A 363 22.49 -11.39 -1.85
CA ASN A 363 22.31 -10.06 -2.44
C ASN A 363 20.97 -9.40 -2.05
N LEU A 364 20.22 -9.98 -1.11
CA LEU A 364 18.89 -9.49 -0.74
C LEU A 364 18.99 -8.12 -0.07
N LYS A 365 18.42 -7.09 -0.71
CA LYS A 365 18.38 -5.69 -0.25
C LYS A 365 17.06 -5.34 0.43
N ALA A 366 15.95 -5.90 -0.05
CA ALA A 366 14.62 -5.64 0.48
C ALA A 366 13.86 -6.94 0.79
N LEU A 367 13.25 -7.00 1.97
CA LEU A 367 12.40 -8.09 2.39
C LEU A 367 11.04 -7.55 2.83
N VAL A 368 9.98 -8.03 2.18
CA VAL A 368 8.61 -7.58 2.39
C VAL A 368 7.75 -8.78 2.78
N LEU A 369 7.14 -8.74 3.97
CA LEU A 369 6.21 -9.76 4.45
C LEU A 369 4.85 -9.11 4.68
N ILE A 370 3.83 -9.58 3.96
CA ILE A 370 2.46 -9.06 4.07
C ILE A 370 1.52 -10.23 4.35
N ASN A 371 0.91 -10.19 5.54
CA ASN A 371 -0.10 -11.15 5.94
C ASN A 371 -1.52 -10.59 5.70
N TYR A 372 -2.21 -11.13 4.71
CA TYR A 372 -3.62 -10.87 4.39
C TYR A 372 -4.61 -11.71 5.21
N GLY A 373 -4.13 -12.43 6.23
CA GLY A 373 -4.98 -13.15 7.19
C GLY A 373 -5.82 -12.21 8.05
N THR A 374 -6.81 -12.75 8.75
CA THR A 374 -7.65 -11.96 9.68
C THR A 374 -6.93 -11.63 10.98
N ILE A 375 -5.99 -12.48 11.40
CA ILE A 375 -5.17 -12.32 12.61
C ILE A 375 -3.70 -12.20 12.26
N SER A 376 -2.92 -11.61 13.16
CA SER A 376 -1.47 -11.48 13.05
C SER A 376 -0.79 -12.84 12.94
N ALA A 377 0.27 -12.91 12.14
CA ALA A 377 1.02 -14.14 11.93
C ALA A 377 2.23 -14.20 12.85
N THR A 378 2.43 -15.36 13.46
CA THR A 378 3.72 -15.71 14.10
C THR A 378 4.68 -16.26 13.03
N LEU A 379 5.91 -15.74 13.03
CA LEU A 379 6.95 -16.19 12.10
C LEU A 379 7.88 -17.21 12.75
N ASP A 380 8.24 -18.23 11.98
CA ASP A 380 9.28 -19.21 12.33
C ASP A 380 10.47 -19.10 11.36
N ASN A 381 11.61 -19.71 11.71
CA ASN A 381 12.87 -19.67 10.97
C ASN A 381 13.48 -18.25 10.83
N LEU A 382 13.33 -17.42 11.87
CA LEU A 382 13.93 -16.08 11.95
C LEU A 382 15.47 -16.09 11.96
N SER A 383 16.09 -17.23 12.27
CA SER A 383 17.52 -17.43 12.12
C SER A 383 18.00 -17.16 10.69
N ALA A 384 17.14 -17.33 9.67
CA ALA A 384 17.46 -16.99 8.28
C ALA A 384 17.89 -15.53 8.11
N PHE A 385 17.32 -14.59 8.88
CA PHE A 385 17.67 -13.17 8.80
C PHE A 385 19.14 -12.91 9.14
N THR A 386 19.76 -13.77 9.96
CA THR A 386 21.16 -13.58 10.38
C THR A 386 22.18 -13.71 9.25
N THR A 387 21.78 -14.28 8.11
CA THR A 387 22.62 -14.44 6.93
C THR A 387 22.48 -13.30 5.92
N LEU A 388 21.48 -12.43 6.10
CA LEU A 388 21.10 -11.37 5.15
C LEU A 388 21.95 -10.11 5.36
N SER A 389 23.25 -10.21 5.10
CA SER A 389 24.19 -9.13 5.40
C SER A 389 23.99 -7.86 4.57
N ASP A 390 23.39 -7.95 3.39
CA ASP A 390 23.11 -6.83 2.48
C ASP A 390 21.71 -6.23 2.61
N LEU A 391 20.89 -6.74 3.55
CA LEU A 391 19.53 -6.26 3.75
C LEU A 391 19.53 -4.79 4.20
N ARG A 392 18.77 -3.95 3.48
CA ARG A 392 18.66 -2.50 3.68
C ARG A 392 17.26 -2.07 4.05
N SER A 393 16.23 -2.78 3.62
CA SER A 393 14.84 -2.51 3.99
C SER A 393 14.11 -3.77 4.45
N LEU A 394 13.33 -3.62 5.50
CA LEU A 394 12.47 -4.66 6.06
C LEU A 394 11.06 -4.10 6.26
N TRP A 395 10.09 -4.70 5.58
CA TRP A 395 8.67 -4.40 5.74
C TRP A 395 7.96 -5.61 6.33
N LEU A 396 7.29 -5.41 7.47
CA LEU A 396 6.49 -6.42 8.13
C LEU A 396 5.07 -5.87 8.32
N GLU A 397 4.09 -6.60 7.81
CA GLU A 397 2.69 -6.23 7.93
C GLU A 397 1.86 -7.36 8.53
N LYS A 398 1.14 -7.03 9.62
CA LYS A 398 0.26 -7.96 10.34
C LYS A 398 1.01 -9.19 10.88
N ILE A 399 2.14 -8.92 11.53
CA ILE A 399 3.07 -9.91 12.10
C ILE A 399 3.17 -9.75 13.62
N THR A 400 3.10 -10.86 14.35
CA THR A 400 3.46 -10.94 15.76
C THR A 400 4.96 -11.15 15.88
N LEU A 401 5.68 -10.13 16.35
CA LEU A 401 7.13 -10.20 16.49
C LEU A 401 7.51 -10.93 17.79
N PRO A 402 8.36 -11.97 17.75
CA PRO A 402 8.87 -12.58 18.97
C PRO A 402 9.88 -11.65 19.67
N PRO A 403 10.20 -11.92 20.96
CA PRO A 403 11.32 -11.26 21.64
C PRO A 403 12.61 -11.32 20.81
N LEU A 404 13.27 -10.18 20.63
CA LEU A 404 14.59 -10.15 19.98
C LEU A 404 15.56 -11.04 20.78
N PRO A 405 16.26 -12.01 20.15
CA PRO A 405 17.20 -12.85 20.87
C PRO A 405 18.38 -12.03 21.41
N LYS A 406 18.89 -12.42 22.60
CA LYS A 406 20.03 -11.75 23.26
C LYS A 406 21.27 -11.64 22.36
N THR A 407 21.44 -12.60 21.48
CA THR A 407 22.49 -12.64 20.47
C THR A 407 21.82 -12.62 19.11
N THR A 408 21.58 -11.43 18.58
CA THR A 408 21.19 -11.25 17.18
C THR A 408 22.45 -10.88 16.40
N ILE A 409 22.72 -11.53 15.28
CA ILE A 409 23.78 -11.08 14.36
C ILE A 409 23.35 -9.69 13.85
N PRO A 410 24.21 -8.66 13.95
CA PRO A 410 23.86 -7.32 13.51
C PRO A 410 23.43 -7.28 12.03
N LEU A 411 22.25 -6.73 11.74
CA LEU A 411 21.84 -6.36 10.39
C LEU A 411 22.49 -5.02 10.05
N LYS A 412 23.80 -5.04 9.83
CA LYS A 412 24.66 -3.85 9.75
C LYS A 412 24.31 -2.89 8.62
N ASN A 413 23.62 -3.37 7.59
CA ASN A 413 23.23 -2.58 6.42
C ASN A 413 21.76 -2.16 6.42
N LEU A 414 20.98 -2.56 7.43
CA LEU A 414 19.57 -2.23 7.51
C LEU A 414 19.40 -0.74 7.77
N ARG A 415 18.64 -0.07 6.89
CA ARG A 415 18.40 1.38 6.87
C ARG A 415 16.95 1.72 7.14
N LYS A 416 16.01 0.90 6.67
CA LYS A 416 14.57 1.15 6.83
C LYS A 416 13.87 -0.06 7.47
N ILE A 417 13.11 0.19 8.52
CA ILE A 417 12.19 -0.77 9.12
C ILE A 417 10.79 -0.17 9.09
N SER A 418 9.83 -0.93 8.58
CA SER A 418 8.40 -0.59 8.61
C SER A 418 7.64 -1.73 9.28
N LEU A 419 6.94 -1.41 10.35
CA LEU A 419 6.09 -2.32 11.12
C LEU A 419 4.65 -1.80 11.02
N VAL A 420 3.80 -2.51 10.28
CA VAL A 420 2.41 -2.10 10.03
C VAL A 420 1.49 -3.17 10.60
N LEU A 421 0.51 -2.79 11.42
CA LEU A 421 -0.43 -3.75 12.06
C LEU A 421 0.30 -4.86 12.86
N CYS A 422 1.52 -4.61 13.33
CA CYS A 422 2.32 -5.60 14.05
C CYS A 422 1.96 -5.64 15.54
N GLU A 423 2.10 -6.83 16.15
CA GLU A 423 2.01 -7.00 17.60
C GLU A 423 3.40 -6.97 18.23
N LEU A 424 3.63 -6.03 19.15
CA LEU A 424 4.94 -5.69 19.69
C LEU A 424 5.08 -5.93 21.21
N THR A 425 4.00 -6.31 21.91
CA THR A 425 3.94 -6.44 23.38
C THR A 425 5.10 -7.26 23.95
N ASN A 426 5.47 -8.36 23.29
CA ASN A 426 6.51 -9.27 23.75
C ASN A 426 7.90 -8.94 23.17
N SER A 427 7.97 -8.20 22.07
CA SER A 427 9.21 -7.96 21.33
C SER A 427 10.05 -6.85 21.95
N LEU A 428 9.40 -5.81 22.46
CA LEU A 428 10.06 -4.60 22.98
C LEU A 428 10.17 -4.56 24.51
N ARG A 429 9.26 -5.21 25.24
CA ARG A 429 9.27 -5.23 26.72
C ARG A 429 10.54 -5.85 27.28
N GLY A 430 11.29 -5.08 28.08
CA GLY A 430 12.45 -5.59 28.82
C GLY A 430 13.59 -6.10 27.93
N SER A 431 13.58 -5.77 26.64
CA SER A 431 14.66 -6.05 25.72
C SER A 431 15.93 -5.38 26.24
N LYS A 432 16.86 -6.19 26.78
CA LYS A 432 18.24 -5.78 27.04
C LYS A 432 19.08 -5.71 25.75
N VAL A 433 18.44 -5.89 24.59
CA VAL A 433 19.11 -5.85 23.29
C VAL A 433 19.40 -4.40 22.96
N ASP A 434 20.68 -4.12 22.76
CA ASP A 434 21.12 -2.84 22.23
C ASP A 434 20.76 -2.78 20.74
N LEU A 435 19.72 -2.01 20.41
CA LEU A 435 19.30 -1.83 19.04
C LEU A 435 20.36 -1.11 18.21
N SER A 436 21.22 -0.28 18.81
CA SER A 436 22.33 0.36 18.09
C SER A 436 23.38 -0.65 17.61
N MET A 437 23.57 -1.74 18.37
CA MET A 437 24.44 -2.85 17.97
C MET A 437 23.79 -3.75 16.92
N THR A 438 22.46 -3.83 16.91
CA THR A 438 21.73 -4.69 15.98
C THR A 438 21.49 -4.00 14.63
N PHE A 439 21.13 -2.71 14.66
CA PHE A 439 20.77 -1.89 13.49
C PHE A 439 21.56 -0.58 13.45
N PRO A 440 22.91 -0.62 13.36
CA PRO A 440 23.76 0.57 13.49
C PRO A 440 23.56 1.62 12.37
N ARG A 441 22.96 1.24 11.23
CA ARG A 441 22.74 2.11 10.07
C ARG A 441 21.27 2.46 9.83
N LEU A 442 20.38 2.15 10.79
CA LEU A 442 18.96 2.42 10.65
C LEU A 442 18.72 3.93 10.59
N SER A 443 18.22 4.41 9.46
CA SER A 443 17.91 5.81 9.18
C SER A 443 16.42 6.11 9.28
N ASN A 444 15.55 5.15 8.96
CA ASN A 444 14.10 5.33 8.98
C ASN A 444 13.43 4.21 9.77
N LEU A 445 12.60 4.60 10.73
CA LEU A 445 11.71 3.70 11.44
C LEU A 445 10.27 4.17 11.26
N THR A 446 9.42 3.27 10.78
CA THR A 446 7.98 3.45 10.69
C THR A 446 7.29 2.40 11.53
N ILE A 447 6.36 2.85 12.38
CA ILE A 447 5.46 1.98 13.12
C ILE A 447 4.03 2.51 12.93
N ASP A 448 3.15 1.71 12.35
CA ASP A 448 1.79 2.12 12.05
C ASP A 448 0.77 1.07 12.50
N HIS A 449 -0.32 1.50 13.13
CA HIS A 449 -1.39 0.64 13.63
C HIS A 449 -0.92 -0.51 14.57
N CYS A 450 0.20 -0.34 15.26
CA CYS A 450 0.66 -1.28 16.29
C CYS A 450 -0.01 -0.96 17.63
N ILE A 451 -1.28 -1.36 17.75
CA ILE A 451 -2.19 -0.95 18.83
C ILE A 451 -1.71 -1.32 20.24
N ASP A 452 -0.81 -2.30 20.37
CA ASP A 452 -0.29 -2.81 21.64
C ASP A 452 1.08 -2.21 22.02
N LEU A 453 1.62 -1.30 21.19
CA LEU A 453 2.85 -0.57 21.45
C LEU A 453 2.66 0.41 22.62
N LYS A 454 3.27 0.11 23.77
CA LYS A 454 3.20 0.97 24.97
C LYS A 454 4.30 2.00 25.07
N GLU A 455 5.51 1.60 24.68
CA GLU A 455 6.72 2.40 24.77
C GLU A 455 7.72 1.92 23.71
N LEU A 456 8.61 2.81 23.27
CA LEU A 456 9.79 2.42 22.49
C LEU A 456 10.93 2.04 23.46
N PRO A 457 11.77 1.04 23.12
CA PRO A 457 12.93 0.71 23.94
C PRO A 457 13.93 1.87 23.95
N SER A 458 14.48 2.21 25.11
CA SER A 458 15.42 3.35 25.24
C SER A 458 16.67 3.23 24.37
N SER A 459 17.09 2.00 24.02
CA SER A 459 18.24 1.75 23.12
C SER A 459 18.03 2.26 21.70
N ILE A 460 16.78 2.57 21.29
CA ILE A 460 16.52 3.28 20.04
C ILE A 460 17.22 4.64 19.99
N CYS A 461 17.37 5.30 21.15
CA CYS A 461 17.99 6.62 21.27
C CYS A 461 19.51 6.59 21.03
N GLU A 462 20.12 5.40 21.01
CA GLU A 462 21.54 5.21 20.74
C GLU A 462 21.84 4.99 19.25
N ILE A 463 20.81 4.89 18.39
CA ILE A 463 20.97 4.74 16.94
C ILE A 463 21.23 6.11 16.32
N SER A 464 22.48 6.56 16.38
CA SER A 464 22.91 7.88 15.87
C SER A 464 22.66 8.13 14.37
N SER A 465 22.34 7.10 13.60
CA SER A 465 22.03 7.16 12.17
C SER A 465 20.55 7.46 11.87
N LEU A 466 19.65 7.47 12.86
CA LEU A 466 18.23 7.75 12.64
C LEU A 466 18.01 9.19 12.15
N GLU A 467 17.35 9.31 11.01
CA GLU A 467 16.98 10.55 10.33
C GLU A 467 15.47 10.79 10.34
N SER A 468 14.67 9.72 10.39
CA SER A 468 13.21 9.78 10.43
C SER A 468 12.61 8.72 11.37
N ILE A 469 11.72 9.16 12.25
CA ILE A 469 10.84 8.30 13.05
C ILE A 469 9.40 8.69 12.74
N SER A 470 8.59 7.74 12.31
CA SER A 470 7.15 7.90 12.15
C SER A 470 6.40 6.85 12.94
N ILE A 471 5.53 7.29 13.85
CA ILE A 471 4.66 6.43 14.66
C ILE A 471 3.23 6.93 14.50
N SER A 472 2.34 6.06 14.08
CA SER A 472 0.95 6.41 13.76
C SER A 472 -0.02 5.35 14.23
N ASN A 473 -1.21 5.78 14.65
CA ASN A 473 -2.30 4.89 15.06
C ASN A 473 -1.91 3.88 16.17
N CYS A 474 -0.97 4.27 17.05
CA CYS A 474 -0.50 3.46 18.18
C CYS A 474 -1.24 3.87 19.46
N HIS A 475 -2.38 3.22 19.73
CA HIS A 475 -3.33 3.67 20.75
C HIS A 475 -2.83 3.54 22.19
N ASP A 476 -1.99 2.55 22.48
CA ASP A 476 -1.44 2.30 23.82
C ASP A 476 -0.13 3.07 24.10
N LEU A 477 0.42 3.82 23.14
CA LEU A 477 1.69 4.52 23.28
C LEU A 477 1.55 5.68 24.26
N THR A 478 2.11 5.55 25.47
CA THR A 478 1.93 6.55 26.54
C THR A 478 3.02 7.60 26.59
N GLU A 479 4.26 7.23 26.26
CA GLU A 479 5.40 8.14 26.24
C GLU A 479 6.48 7.71 25.23
N LEU A 480 7.25 8.71 24.76
CA LEU A 480 8.48 8.48 24.03
C LEU A 480 9.67 8.42 25.01
N PRO A 481 10.77 7.72 24.68
CA PRO A 481 11.90 7.55 25.58
C PRO A 481 12.52 8.90 25.96
N TYR A 482 12.86 9.05 27.25
CA TYR A 482 13.40 10.31 27.78
C TYR A 482 14.69 10.76 27.07
N GLU A 483 15.50 9.84 26.56
CA GLU A 483 16.78 10.13 25.89
C GLU A 483 16.65 10.43 24.39
N LEU A 484 15.44 10.66 23.86
CA LEU A 484 15.19 10.89 22.43
C LEU A 484 16.10 11.98 21.82
N GLY A 485 16.45 13.00 22.61
CA GLY A 485 17.37 14.08 22.22
C GLY A 485 18.79 13.66 21.82
N LYS A 486 19.20 12.40 22.06
CA LYS A 486 20.47 11.84 21.58
C LYS A 486 20.51 11.58 20.07
N LEU A 487 19.35 11.56 19.40
CA LEU A 487 19.24 11.33 17.97
C LEU A 487 19.62 12.58 17.17
N HIS A 488 20.90 12.97 17.20
CA HIS A 488 21.38 14.23 16.61
C HIS A 488 21.20 14.34 15.08
N CYS A 489 20.99 13.21 14.39
CA CYS A 489 20.69 13.16 12.96
C CYS A 489 19.19 13.26 12.64
N LEU A 490 18.30 13.16 13.63
CA LEU A 490 16.86 13.12 13.40
C LEU A 490 16.37 14.43 12.80
N SER A 491 15.73 14.31 11.64
CA SER A 491 15.19 15.41 10.84
C SER A 491 13.67 15.40 10.79
N ILE A 492 13.05 14.23 10.91
CA ILE A 492 11.60 14.05 10.90
C ILE A 492 11.20 13.24 12.14
N LEU A 493 10.31 13.80 12.95
CA LEU A 493 9.66 13.10 14.05
C LEU A 493 8.16 13.24 13.88
N ARG A 494 7.49 12.12 13.59
CA ARG A 494 6.04 12.06 13.48
C ARG A 494 5.52 11.08 14.51
N VAL A 495 4.64 11.54 15.38
CA VAL A 495 3.94 10.75 16.38
C VAL A 495 2.51 11.24 16.39
N TYR A 496 1.69 10.73 15.49
CA TYR A 496 0.32 11.22 15.26
C TYR A 496 -0.72 10.12 15.48
N ALA A 497 -1.97 10.49 15.74
CA ALA A 497 -3.04 9.55 16.09
C ALA A 497 -2.63 8.57 17.22
N CYS A 498 -1.89 9.10 18.21
CA CYS A 498 -1.43 8.36 19.39
C CYS A 498 -2.17 8.88 20.64
N PRO A 499 -3.45 8.50 20.84
CA PRO A 499 -4.32 9.13 21.82
C PRO A 499 -3.87 8.97 23.27
N ALA A 500 -3.10 7.95 23.64
CA ALA A 500 -2.58 7.78 25.00
C ALA A 500 -1.33 8.63 25.29
N LEU A 501 -0.70 9.22 24.27
CA LEU A 501 0.49 10.04 24.43
C LEU A 501 0.12 11.34 25.16
N TRP A 502 0.68 11.54 26.35
CA TRP A 502 0.30 12.66 27.23
C TRP A 502 1.36 13.76 27.31
N ARG A 503 2.60 13.49 26.90
CA ARG A 503 3.70 14.48 26.82
C ARG A 503 4.73 14.08 25.77
N LEU A 504 5.46 15.08 25.26
CA LEU A 504 6.76 14.85 24.62
C LEU A 504 7.89 14.88 25.68
N PRO A 505 8.96 14.09 25.55
CA PRO A 505 10.10 14.15 26.45
C PRO A 505 10.83 15.49 26.28
N PRO A 506 11.27 16.18 27.36
CA PRO A 506 11.99 17.46 27.26
C PRO A 506 13.23 17.42 26.37
N SER A 507 13.88 16.26 26.26
CA SER A 507 15.06 16.06 25.41
C SER A 507 14.77 16.23 23.92
N VAL A 508 13.52 16.19 23.47
CA VAL A 508 13.15 16.46 22.07
C VAL A 508 13.69 17.82 21.62
N CYS A 509 13.78 18.80 22.51
CA CYS A 509 14.32 20.15 22.27
C CYS A 509 15.84 20.17 21.95
N SER A 510 16.53 19.05 22.16
CA SER A 510 17.95 18.86 21.81
C SER A 510 18.16 18.42 20.35
N LEU A 511 17.09 18.07 19.62
CA LEU A 511 17.16 17.61 18.23
C LEU A 511 17.43 18.78 17.25
N LYS A 512 18.70 19.19 17.14
CA LYS A 512 19.10 20.38 16.36
C LYS A 512 18.89 20.27 14.86
N ARG A 513 18.68 19.07 14.32
CA ARG A 513 18.39 18.83 12.90
C ARG A 513 16.91 18.60 12.61
N LEU A 514 16.05 18.59 13.62
CA LEU A 514 14.62 18.34 13.44
C LEU A 514 14.00 19.45 12.60
N LYS A 515 13.46 19.09 11.44
CA LYS A 515 12.79 19.96 10.47
C LYS A 515 11.28 19.83 10.51
N TYR A 516 10.78 18.63 10.77
CA TYR A 516 9.34 18.37 10.85
C TYR A 516 8.98 17.66 12.14
N LEU A 517 8.02 18.23 12.86
CA LEU A 517 7.38 17.63 14.03
C LEU A 517 5.88 17.47 13.76
N ASP A 518 5.39 16.24 13.78
CA ASP A 518 3.96 15.93 13.68
C ASP A 518 3.51 15.28 14.98
N ILE A 519 2.56 15.91 15.66
CA ILE A 519 1.91 15.44 16.88
C ILE A 519 0.38 15.47 16.75
N SER A 520 -0.12 15.54 15.51
CA SER A 520 -1.55 15.66 15.25
C SER A 520 -2.33 14.49 15.87
N GLN A 521 -3.57 14.75 16.29
CA GLN A 521 -4.46 13.76 16.92
C GLN A 521 -3.92 13.12 18.22
N CYS A 522 -2.90 13.72 18.85
CA CYS A 522 -2.48 13.36 20.21
C CYS A 522 -3.40 14.02 21.25
N VAL A 523 -4.64 13.53 21.35
CA VAL A 523 -5.72 14.17 22.12
C VAL A 523 -5.46 14.32 23.63
N ASN A 524 -4.57 13.50 24.22
CA ASN A 524 -4.20 13.61 25.63
C ASN A 524 -2.97 14.48 25.90
N LEU A 525 -2.31 14.99 24.85
CA LEU A 525 -1.12 15.84 24.98
C LEU A 525 -1.51 17.19 25.59
N THR A 526 -0.99 17.50 26.78
CA THR A 526 -1.39 18.72 27.52
C THR A 526 -0.51 19.91 27.24
N ASP A 527 0.80 19.67 27.08
CA ASP A 527 1.81 20.72 27.01
C ASP A 527 2.94 20.31 26.05
N LEU A 528 3.55 21.32 25.41
CA LEU A 528 4.84 21.18 24.73
C LEU A 528 5.98 21.51 25.70
N PRO A 529 7.18 20.93 25.51
CA PRO A 529 8.31 21.18 26.42
C PRO A 529 8.73 22.65 26.42
N GLU A 530 9.03 23.20 27.60
CA GLU A 530 9.37 24.63 27.81
C GLU A 530 10.51 25.14 26.91
N GLU A 531 11.43 24.27 26.54
CA GLU A 531 12.57 24.57 25.68
C GLU A 531 12.30 24.37 24.17
N LEU A 532 11.05 24.27 23.72
CA LEU A 532 10.71 24.02 22.31
C LEU A 532 11.46 24.94 21.32
N GLY A 533 11.66 26.21 21.68
CA GLY A 533 12.43 27.18 20.91
C GLY A 533 13.88 26.80 20.61
N HIS A 534 14.42 25.78 21.26
CA HIS A 534 15.74 25.22 21.00
C HIS A 534 15.81 24.38 19.72
N LEU A 535 14.67 24.06 19.09
CA LEU A 535 14.57 23.39 17.79
C LEU A 535 14.84 24.38 16.64
N THR A 536 16.08 24.83 16.52
CA THR A 536 16.47 25.93 15.60
C THR A 536 16.31 25.60 14.12
N SER A 537 16.20 24.32 13.75
CA SER A 537 16.02 23.87 12.35
C SER A 537 14.57 23.47 12.04
N LEU A 538 13.64 23.63 12.98
CA LEU A 538 12.25 23.22 12.77
C LEU A 538 11.61 24.14 11.72
N GLU A 539 11.18 23.53 10.62
CA GLU A 539 10.62 24.18 9.43
C GLU A 539 9.08 24.08 9.43
N LYS A 540 8.53 22.94 9.90
CA LYS A 540 7.09 22.68 9.99
C LYS A 540 6.70 21.98 11.30
N ILE A 541 5.56 22.37 11.87
CA ILE A 541 4.90 21.65 12.97
C ILE A 541 3.43 21.39 12.64
N ASP A 542 2.98 20.15 12.85
CA ASP A 542 1.57 19.76 12.76
C ASP A 542 1.07 19.34 14.15
N MET A 543 0.02 20.00 14.61
CA MET A 543 -0.57 19.86 15.95
C MET A 543 -2.10 19.96 15.89
N ARG A 544 -2.68 19.55 14.75
CA ARG A 544 -4.14 19.42 14.59
C ARG A 544 -4.70 18.44 15.61
N GLU A 545 -5.93 18.68 16.06
CA GLU A 545 -6.69 17.80 16.97
C GLU A 545 -5.97 17.50 18.31
N CYS A 546 -5.05 18.37 18.74
CA CYS A 546 -4.44 18.35 20.07
C CYS A 546 -5.35 19.06 21.10
N SER A 547 -6.57 18.57 21.30
CA SER A 547 -7.64 19.25 22.06
C SER A 547 -7.32 19.65 23.52
N ARG A 548 -6.30 19.06 24.14
CA ARG A 548 -5.85 19.42 25.50
C ARG A 548 -4.68 20.40 25.55
N LEU A 549 -4.08 20.72 24.41
CA LEU A 549 -2.95 21.63 24.33
C LEU A 549 -3.43 23.09 24.34
N ARG A 550 -3.36 23.72 25.52
CA ARG A 550 -3.98 25.04 25.77
C ARG A 550 -2.99 26.21 25.77
N SER A 551 -1.70 25.94 25.72
CA SER A 551 -0.67 26.97 25.73
C SER A 551 0.56 26.53 24.95
N LEU A 552 1.25 27.50 24.35
CA LEU A 552 2.58 27.32 23.79
C LEU A 552 3.64 27.76 24.81
N PRO A 553 4.79 27.08 24.88
CA PRO A 553 5.89 27.50 25.74
C PRO A 553 6.45 28.84 25.25
N ARG A 554 6.97 29.68 26.16
CA ARG A 554 7.47 31.03 25.81
C ARG A 554 8.58 31.01 24.77
N SER A 555 9.38 29.94 24.77
CA SER A 555 10.47 29.73 23.83
C SER A 555 9.99 29.52 22.39
N SER A 556 8.70 29.23 22.13
CA SER A 556 8.17 29.01 20.77
C SER A 556 8.43 30.20 19.83
N SER A 557 8.45 31.42 20.36
CA SER A 557 8.83 32.65 19.64
C SER A 557 10.27 32.64 19.10
N SER A 558 11.13 31.74 19.59
CA SER A 558 12.53 31.59 19.19
C SER A 558 12.74 30.56 18.06
N LEU A 559 11.67 29.96 17.53
CA LEU A 559 11.72 29.02 16.40
C LEU A 559 11.97 29.75 15.07
N LYS A 560 13.20 30.24 14.87
CA LYS A 560 13.55 31.13 13.75
C LYS A 560 13.40 30.55 12.34
N SER A 561 13.42 29.23 12.21
CA SER A 561 13.30 28.55 10.91
C SER A 561 11.87 28.09 10.62
N LEU A 562 10.94 28.29 11.57
CA LEU A 562 9.58 27.78 11.45
C LEU A 562 8.81 28.59 10.41
N GLY A 563 8.45 27.95 9.30
CA GLY A 563 7.70 28.57 8.21
C GLY A 563 6.23 28.14 8.17
N HIS A 564 5.88 26.99 8.73
CA HIS A 564 4.52 26.44 8.60
C HIS A 564 4.03 25.75 9.88
N VAL A 565 2.88 26.19 10.39
CA VAL A 565 2.14 25.55 11.47
C VAL A 565 0.81 25.06 10.92
N VAL A 566 0.44 23.80 11.20
CA VAL A 566 -0.89 23.26 10.92
C VAL A 566 -1.56 22.93 12.26
N CYS A 567 -2.71 23.51 12.54
CA CYS A 567 -3.39 23.37 13.83
C CYS A 567 -4.88 23.67 13.75
N ASP A 568 -5.59 23.49 14.86
CA ASP A 568 -7.02 23.83 14.98
C ASP A 568 -7.22 25.34 15.22
N GLU A 569 -8.47 25.81 15.10
CA GLU A 569 -8.79 27.24 15.26
C GLU A 569 -8.38 27.79 16.64
N GLU A 570 -8.61 27.03 17.72
CA GLU A 570 -8.24 27.43 19.08
C GLU A 570 -6.71 27.56 19.24
N THR A 571 -5.97 26.62 18.69
CA THR A 571 -4.51 26.60 18.73
C THR A 571 -3.90 27.70 17.86
N ALA A 572 -4.52 28.05 16.73
CA ALA A 572 -4.07 29.14 15.88
C ALA A 572 -4.05 30.49 16.61
N LEU A 573 -4.96 30.69 17.57
CA LEU A 573 -4.94 31.89 18.43
C LEU A 573 -3.68 31.98 19.29
N LEU A 574 -3.13 30.85 19.72
CA LEU A 574 -1.91 30.78 20.54
C LEU A 574 -0.66 31.20 19.75
N TRP A 575 -0.66 30.99 18.43
CA TRP A 575 0.47 31.34 17.56
C TRP A 575 0.52 32.82 17.14
N ARG A 576 -0.52 33.62 17.41
CA ARG A 576 -0.57 35.04 17.00
C ARG A 576 0.61 35.88 17.50
N GLU A 577 1.09 35.63 18.71
CA GLU A 577 2.27 36.34 19.25
C GLU A 577 3.54 35.92 18.50
N ALA A 578 3.67 34.64 18.16
CA ALA A 578 4.80 34.11 17.42
C ALA A 578 4.80 34.57 15.95
N GLU A 579 3.63 34.70 15.30
CA GLU A 579 3.50 35.26 13.94
C GLU A 579 4.06 36.69 13.81
N GLN A 580 4.03 37.48 14.89
CA GLN A 580 4.59 38.83 14.90
C GLN A 580 6.13 38.84 14.97
N VAL A 581 6.74 37.75 15.42
CA VAL A 581 8.17 37.66 15.75
C VAL A 581 8.92 36.77 14.77
N ILE A 582 8.30 35.69 14.28
CA ILE A 582 8.89 34.72 13.37
C ILE A 582 8.59 35.16 11.93
N PRO A 583 9.62 35.55 11.14
CA PRO A 583 9.42 35.97 9.75
C PRO A 583 8.81 34.85 8.90
N ASP A 584 7.90 35.21 8.00
CA ASP A 584 7.27 34.31 7.02
C ASP A 584 6.48 33.12 7.61
N LEU A 585 6.24 33.12 8.93
CA LEU A 585 5.42 32.09 9.57
C LEU A 585 4.00 32.09 9.01
N ARG A 586 3.60 30.95 8.44
CA ARG A 586 2.22 30.70 8.02
C ARG A 586 1.53 29.76 8.99
N VAL A 587 0.50 30.24 9.69
CA VAL A 587 -0.41 29.39 10.45
C VAL A 587 -1.58 28.99 9.55
N GLN A 588 -1.74 27.69 9.34
CA GLN A 588 -2.85 27.10 8.61
C GLN A 588 -3.80 26.45 9.62
N VAL A 589 -5.01 26.99 9.69
CA VAL A 589 -6.12 26.33 10.38
C VAL A 589 -6.58 25.16 9.51
N ALA A 590 -6.62 23.98 10.09
CA ALA A 590 -7.19 22.80 9.44
C ALA A 590 -8.71 22.84 9.52
N GLU A 591 -9.39 22.46 8.44
CA GLU A 591 -10.83 22.24 8.50
C GLU A 591 -11.12 20.98 9.33
N GLU A 592 -12.11 21.04 10.22
CA GLU A 592 -12.56 19.87 10.99
C GLU A 592 -13.01 18.77 10.01
N CYS A 593 -12.33 17.62 10.05
CA CYS A 593 -12.61 16.51 9.15
C CYS A 593 -13.22 15.34 9.93
N TYR A 594 -14.55 15.31 10.04
CA TYR A 594 -15.28 14.16 10.58
C TYR A 594 -15.38 13.07 9.50
N ASN A 595 -14.37 12.22 9.35
CA ASN A 595 -14.54 11.01 8.53
C ASN A 595 -13.84 9.79 9.15
N LEU A 596 -14.57 8.69 9.24
CA LEU A 596 -14.19 7.42 9.86
C LEU A 596 -13.88 6.32 8.82
N ASP A 597 -13.62 6.69 7.56
CA ASP A 597 -13.40 5.73 6.46
C ASP A 597 -12.28 4.71 6.72
N TRP A 598 -11.31 5.01 7.60
CA TRP A 598 -10.23 4.09 7.98
C TRP A 598 -10.67 2.94 8.91
N LEU A 599 -11.87 2.97 9.49
CA LEU A 599 -12.44 1.84 10.24
C LEU A 599 -12.92 0.69 9.33
N VAL A 600 -12.87 0.86 8.00
CA VAL A 600 -13.35 -0.11 7.02
C VAL A 600 -12.18 -0.69 6.20
N ASP A 601 -11.22 -1.33 6.85
CA ASP A 601 -10.31 -2.29 6.18
C ASP A 601 -10.29 -3.64 6.91
#